data_AF-A0A4S3JPW4-F1
#
_entry.id   AF-A0A4S3JPW4-F1
#
_cell.length_a   1.000
_cell.length_b   1.000
_cell.length_c   1.000
_cell.angle_alpha   90.00
_cell.angle_beta   90.00
_cell.angle_gamma   90.00
#
_symmetry.space_group_name_H-M   'P 1'
#
loop_
_entity.id
_entity.type
_entity.pdbx_description
1 polymer ?
#
loop_
_entity_poly.entity_id
_entity_poly.type
_entity_poly.pdbx_seq_one_letter_code
_entity_poly.pdbx_strand_id
1 'polypeptide(L)'
;MTNPDDGCILENAGHGTEINESRSKPKKTSLFRWTLGLIVRLCIWYALLTPIFRCPSHLSDLNESSPQVCKPYLVARSYIEPYVAPYYETYGAPYVEITRPYARGFNDKVYTPVSNAAKWSYGRYGAPALDRTQQYTRQHWERQVVPHLQSAQDTAGELYKSNIAPHVERVEAALSPYCLKTKAVLSSVLHGYVLPFCAQSKPFIGKTYTSGQDILTTTVMPYAQTTWSSVIYFANSSLWPKITGLYSENVEPQLVKIRQRLASYREGRKLQNVVDDAER
;
A
#
# COMPACT_ATOMS: atom_id res chain seq x y z
N MET A 1 -62.84 -43.53 52.48
CA MET A 1 -62.20 -44.75 53.03
C MET A 1 -60.94 -44.98 52.21
N THR A 2 -59.78 -44.92 52.88
CA THR A 2 -58.45 -45.46 52.50
C THR A 2 -57.78 -45.03 51.18
N ASN A 3 -56.76 -44.17 51.32
CA ASN A 3 -55.50 -44.10 50.53
C ASN A 3 -54.71 -45.43 50.70
N PRO A 4 -53.70 -45.83 49.88
CA PRO A 4 -52.44 -45.11 49.58
C PRO A 4 -51.98 -45.28 48.09
N ASP A 5 -50.97 -44.57 47.58
CA ASP A 5 -49.54 -45.00 47.47
C ASP A 5 -48.76 -43.78 46.91
N ASP A 6 -47.83 -43.18 47.65
CA ASP A 6 -46.39 -43.48 47.80
C ASP A 6 -45.45 -42.73 46.82
N GLY A 7 -44.46 -42.05 47.43
CA GLY A 7 -43.12 -41.85 46.88
C GLY A 7 -42.85 -40.62 46.01
N CYS A 8 -42.32 -39.55 46.60
CA CYS A 8 -41.40 -38.65 45.87
C CYS A 8 -40.26 -38.18 46.77
N ILE A 9 -39.06 -38.46 46.28
CA ILE A 9 -37.73 -38.32 46.87
C ILE A 9 -37.27 -36.85 46.86
N LEU A 10 -36.51 -36.50 47.90
CA LEU A 10 -35.76 -35.26 48.09
C LEU A 10 -34.39 -35.34 47.40
N GLU A 11 -34.02 -34.33 46.61
CA GLU A 11 -32.66 -33.83 46.23
C GLU A 11 -32.78 -33.18 44.83
N ASN A 12 -32.20 -32.03 44.47
CA ASN A 12 -30.96 -31.42 44.92
C ASN A 12 -31.00 -29.91 44.62
N ALA A 13 -30.45 -29.12 45.54
CA ALA A 13 -30.17 -27.70 45.34
C ALA A 13 -28.88 -27.57 44.52
N GLY A 14 -29.00 -27.12 43.26
CA GLY A 14 -27.89 -26.84 42.36
C GLY A 14 -27.80 -25.35 42.06
N HIS A 15 -26.77 -24.73 42.62
CA HIS A 15 -26.42 -23.32 42.55
C HIS A 15 -26.39 -22.77 41.11
N GLY A 16 -27.26 -21.79 40.81
CA GLY A 16 -27.24 -21.05 39.56
C GLY A 16 -25.99 -20.17 39.48
N THR A 17 -25.06 -20.54 38.60
CA THR A 17 -24.03 -19.62 38.11
C THR A 17 -24.48 -19.14 36.74
N GLU A 18 -25.26 -18.06 36.71
CA GLU A 18 -25.49 -17.31 35.48
C GLU A 18 -24.19 -16.62 35.08
N ILE A 19 -23.49 -17.24 34.13
CA ILE A 19 -22.38 -16.62 33.41
C ILE A 19 -23.02 -15.55 32.53
N ASN A 20 -23.05 -14.31 33.01
CA ASN A 20 -23.43 -13.15 32.22
C ASN A 20 -22.40 -12.96 31.11
N GLU A 21 -22.59 -13.67 29.99
CA GLU A 21 -21.93 -13.41 28.73
C GLU A 21 -22.40 -12.02 28.28
N SER A 22 -21.60 -11.01 28.57
CA SER A 22 -21.85 -9.66 28.08
C SER A 22 -21.78 -9.72 26.55
N ARG A 23 -22.95 -9.86 25.93
CA ARG A 23 -23.14 -9.83 24.49
C ARG A 23 -22.64 -8.47 24.01
N SER A 24 -21.37 -8.44 23.58
CA SER A 24 -20.78 -7.23 23.03
C SER A 24 -21.65 -6.82 21.85
N LYS A 25 -22.30 -5.66 21.98
CA LYS A 25 -23.14 -5.11 20.90
C LYS A 25 -22.24 -5.02 19.67
N PRO A 26 -22.65 -5.53 18.49
CA PRO A 26 -21.85 -5.36 17.28
C PRO A 26 -21.66 -3.86 17.09
N LYS A 27 -20.42 -3.38 17.32
CA LYS A 27 -20.06 -1.98 17.09
C LYS A 27 -20.45 -1.72 15.65
N LYS A 28 -21.41 -0.80 15.43
CA LYS A 28 -21.78 -0.29 14.11
C LYS A 28 -20.55 0.40 13.53
N THR A 29 -19.62 -0.37 12.98
CA THR A 29 -18.47 0.15 12.25
C THR A 29 -19.05 0.86 11.05
N SER A 30 -18.93 2.19 11.02
CA SER A 30 -19.57 3.00 10.00
C SER A 30 -19.15 2.50 8.62
N LEU A 31 -20.13 2.32 7.74
CA LEU A 31 -19.91 1.92 6.35
C LEU A 31 -18.85 2.82 5.68
N PHE A 32 -18.79 4.09 6.09
CA PHE A 32 -17.76 5.04 5.68
C PHE A 32 -16.33 4.61 6.05
N ARG A 33 -16.10 4.08 7.26
CA ARG A 33 -14.78 3.57 7.65
C ARG A 33 -14.41 2.31 6.86
N TRP A 34 -15.40 1.49 6.53
CA TRP A 34 -15.20 0.31 5.70
C TRP A 34 -14.88 0.68 4.24
N THR A 35 -15.62 1.61 3.63
CA THR A 35 -15.35 2.07 2.26
C THR A 35 -14.03 2.83 2.16
N LEU A 36 -13.70 3.69 3.13
CA LEU A 36 -12.40 4.36 3.19
C LEU A 36 -11.26 3.35 3.31
N GLY A 37 -11.41 2.33 4.15
CA GLY A 37 -10.44 1.24 4.26
C GLY A 37 -10.25 0.46 2.96
N LEU A 38 -11.34 0.21 2.23
CA LEU A 38 -11.30 -0.44 0.92
C LEU A 38 -10.58 0.43 -0.12
N ILE A 39 -10.88 1.73 -0.17
CA ILE A 39 -10.25 2.69 -1.09
C ILE A 39 -8.75 2.78 -0.83
N VAL A 40 -8.35 2.96 0.44
CA VAL A 40 -6.93 3.02 0.81
C VAL A 40 -6.22 1.73 0.41
N ARG A 41 -6.83 0.57 0.66
CA ARG A 41 -6.27 -0.72 0.25
C ARG A 41 -6.12 -0.83 -1.26
N LEU A 42 -7.10 -0.39 -2.03
CA LEU A 42 -7.03 -0.34 -3.49
C LEU A 42 -5.93 0.61 -3.98
N CYS A 43 -5.80 1.79 -3.38
CA CYS A 43 -4.74 2.74 -3.69
C CYS A 43 -3.35 2.16 -3.40
N ILE A 44 -3.18 1.44 -2.28
CA ILE A 44 -1.92 0.76 -1.95
C ILE A 44 -1.60 -0.30 -3.01
N TRP A 45 -2.54 -1.17 -3.34
CA TRP A 45 -2.33 -2.19 -4.37
C TRP A 45 -2.05 -1.58 -5.75
N TYR A 46 -2.76 -0.52 -6.09
CA TYR A 46 -2.51 0.23 -7.31
C TYR A 46 -1.09 0.82 -7.33
N ALA A 47 -0.65 1.44 -6.23
CA ALA A 47 0.69 2.00 -6.12
C ALA A 47 1.79 0.94 -6.09
N LEU A 48 1.51 -0.29 -5.63
CA LEU A 48 2.47 -1.40 -5.62
C LEU A 48 2.59 -2.08 -6.99
N LEU A 49 1.46 -2.34 -7.66
CA LEU A 49 1.41 -3.11 -8.89
C LEU A 49 1.74 -2.27 -10.12
N THR A 50 1.32 -1.00 -10.15
CA THR A 50 1.48 -0.12 -11.32
C THR A 50 2.95 0.11 -11.71
N PRO A 51 3.89 0.32 -10.77
CA PRO A 51 5.32 0.40 -11.06
C PRO A 51 5.88 -0.82 -11.78
N ILE A 52 5.43 -2.01 -11.41
CA ILE A 52 5.98 -3.28 -11.88
C ILE A 52 5.47 -3.62 -13.29
N PHE A 53 4.19 -3.35 -13.56
CA PHE A 53 3.54 -3.82 -14.79
C PHE A 53 3.36 -2.75 -15.88
N ARG A 54 3.42 -1.46 -15.53
CA ARG A 54 3.03 -0.37 -16.45
C ARG A 54 4.04 0.76 -16.58
N CYS A 55 4.95 0.95 -15.63
CA CYS A 55 5.89 2.06 -15.71
C CYS A 55 7.09 1.71 -16.61
N PRO A 56 7.47 2.60 -17.54
CA PRO A 56 8.67 2.43 -18.34
C PRO A 56 9.93 2.56 -17.47
N SER A 57 11.03 2.00 -17.95
CA SER A 57 12.31 1.96 -17.23
C SER A 57 12.97 3.33 -17.06
N HIS A 58 12.67 4.28 -17.97
CA HIS A 58 13.33 5.58 -18.03
C HIS A 58 12.32 6.73 -17.92
N LEU A 59 12.77 7.82 -17.30
CA LEU A 59 11.98 9.05 -17.14
C LEU A 59 11.61 9.71 -18.49
N SER A 60 12.42 9.47 -19.53
CA SER A 60 12.26 10.03 -20.87
C SER A 60 11.11 9.43 -21.68
N ASP A 61 10.62 8.25 -21.28
CA ASP A 61 9.57 7.51 -22.00
C ASP A 61 8.17 7.72 -21.38
N LEU A 62 8.02 8.69 -20.47
CA LEU A 62 6.73 9.00 -19.85
C LEU A 62 5.86 9.83 -20.81
N ASN A 63 4.84 9.18 -21.37
CA ASN A 63 3.75 9.86 -22.07
C ASN A 63 2.63 10.30 -21.13
N GLU A 64 1.78 11.24 -21.58
CA GLU A 64 0.58 11.71 -20.86
C GLU A 64 -0.43 10.60 -20.54
N SER A 65 -0.35 9.46 -21.23
CA SER A 65 -1.16 8.26 -20.96
C SER A 65 -0.62 7.41 -19.81
N SER A 66 0.56 7.73 -19.27
CA SER A 66 1.17 6.96 -18.19
C SER A 66 0.54 7.28 -16.83
N PRO A 67 0.40 6.28 -15.94
CA PRO A 67 -0.12 6.50 -14.59
C PRO A 67 0.68 7.56 -13.83
N GLN A 68 0.00 8.48 -13.14
CA GLN A 68 0.64 9.56 -12.37
C GLN A 68 1.59 9.06 -11.26
N VAL A 69 1.46 7.78 -10.86
CA VAL A 69 2.31 7.13 -9.85
C VAL A 69 3.69 6.75 -10.40
N CYS A 70 3.87 6.65 -11.72
CA CYS A 70 5.15 6.29 -12.34
C CYS A 70 6.24 7.36 -12.13
N LYS A 71 5.87 8.64 -12.22
CA LYS A 71 6.81 9.76 -12.08
C LYS A 71 7.48 9.80 -10.68
N PRO A 72 6.74 9.82 -9.56
CA PRO A 72 7.37 9.82 -8.23
C PRO A 72 8.14 8.52 -7.96
N TYR A 73 7.66 7.38 -8.46
CA TYR A 73 8.37 6.10 -8.33
C TYR A 73 9.73 6.12 -9.03
N LEU A 74 9.81 6.57 -10.29
CA LEU A 74 11.05 6.60 -11.05
C LEU A 74 12.07 7.60 -10.51
N VAL A 75 11.60 8.74 -9.98
CA VAL A 75 12.47 9.69 -9.27
C VAL A 75 13.05 9.04 -8.02
N ALA A 76 12.21 8.42 -7.17
CA ALA A 76 12.66 7.73 -5.98
C ALA A 76 13.63 6.58 -6.32
N ARG A 77 13.32 5.79 -7.35
CA ARG A 77 14.17 4.73 -7.86
C ARG A 77 15.53 5.27 -8.31
N SER A 78 15.58 6.33 -9.11
CA SER A 78 16.84 6.91 -9.61
C SER A 78 17.79 7.37 -8.50
N TYR A 79 17.23 7.82 -7.36
CA TYR A 79 18.02 8.24 -6.21
C TYR A 79 18.56 7.05 -5.40
N ILE A 80 17.81 5.94 -5.36
CA ILE A 80 18.14 4.73 -4.59
C ILE A 80 19.03 3.76 -5.40
N GLU A 81 18.85 3.71 -6.73
CA GLU A 81 19.58 2.83 -7.66
C GLU A 81 21.10 2.79 -7.41
N PRO A 82 21.84 3.92 -7.27
CA PRO A 82 23.30 3.88 -7.11
C PRO A 82 23.76 3.18 -5.82
N TYR A 83 22.91 3.12 -4.79
CA TYR A 83 23.24 2.47 -3.52
C TYR A 83 22.87 0.99 -3.51
N VAL A 84 21.81 0.60 -4.22
CA VAL A 84 21.30 -0.77 -4.23
C VAL A 84 21.93 -1.62 -5.34
N ALA A 85 22.25 -1.01 -6.48
CA ALA A 85 22.85 -1.68 -7.64
C ALA A 85 24.11 -2.51 -7.29
N PRO A 86 25.14 -2.01 -6.57
CA PRO A 86 26.33 -2.81 -6.28
C PRO A 86 26.03 -4.05 -5.41
N TYR A 87 25.08 -3.94 -4.47
CA TYR A 87 24.64 -5.08 -3.67
C TYR A 87 23.87 -6.10 -4.50
N TYR A 88 23.00 -5.64 -5.39
CA TYR A 88 22.29 -6.50 -6.32
C TYR A 88 23.24 -7.24 -7.26
N GLU A 89 24.23 -6.56 -7.84
CA GLU A 89 25.20 -7.20 -8.73
C GLU A 89 26.05 -8.25 -8.00
N THR A 90 26.44 -7.99 -6.76
CA THR A 90 27.27 -8.92 -5.98
C THR A 90 26.51 -10.17 -5.54
N TYR A 91 25.26 -10.02 -5.09
CA TYR A 91 24.52 -11.09 -4.41
C TYR A 91 23.29 -11.59 -5.17
N GLY A 92 22.65 -10.74 -5.97
CA GLY A 92 21.39 -11.04 -6.68
C GLY A 92 21.58 -11.50 -8.12
N ALA A 93 22.42 -10.79 -8.89
CA ALA A 93 22.68 -11.06 -10.29
C ALA A 93 23.04 -12.53 -10.61
N PRO A 94 23.92 -13.23 -9.87
CA PRO A 94 24.26 -14.62 -10.20
C PRO A 94 23.05 -15.57 -10.17
N TYR A 95 22.11 -15.38 -9.24
CA TYR A 95 20.89 -16.19 -9.18
C TYR A 95 19.91 -15.84 -10.31
N VAL A 96 19.88 -14.58 -10.72
CA VAL A 96 19.06 -14.12 -11.85
C VAL A 96 19.60 -14.67 -13.17
N GLU A 97 20.92 -14.71 -13.35
CA GLU A 97 21.53 -15.32 -14.54
C GLU A 97 21.19 -16.82 -14.68
N ILE A 98 21.19 -17.55 -13.56
CA ILE A 98 20.83 -18.98 -13.55
C ILE A 98 19.36 -19.20 -13.95
N THR A 99 18.46 -18.31 -13.52
CA THR A 99 17.01 -18.43 -13.78
C THR A 99 16.59 -17.84 -15.13
N ARG A 100 17.38 -16.91 -15.69
CA ARG A 100 17.17 -16.25 -16.98
C ARG A 100 16.84 -17.19 -18.15
N PRO A 101 17.54 -18.32 -18.39
CA PRO A 101 17.20 -19.21 -19.50
C PRO A 101 15.83 -19.88 -19.34
N TYR A 102 15.41 -20.22 -18.12
CA TYR A 102 14.09 -20.80 -17.85
C TYR A 102 12.97 -19.78 -18.07
N ALA A 103 13.18 -18.54 -17.60
CA ALA A 103 12.24 -17.44 -17.83
C ALA A 103 12.08 -17.13 -19.33
N ARG A 104 13.20 -17.07 -20.08
CA ARG A 104 13.17 -16.89 -21.54
C ARG A 104 12.47 -18.05 -22.24
N GLY A 105 12.79 -19.30 -21.88
CA GLY A 105 12.13 -20.48 -22.44
C GLY A 105 10.62 -20.49 -22.23
N PHE A 106 10.15 -20.09 -21.03
CA PHE A 106 8.73 -19.93 -20.76
C PHE A 106 8.11 -18.78 -21.56
N ASN A 107 8.79 -17.64 -21.62
CA ASN A 107 8.31 -16.50 -22.39
C ASN A 107 8.10 -16.87 -23.86
N ASP A 108 9.12 -17.45 -24.49
CA ASP A 108 9.11 -17.70 -25.93
C ASP A 108 8.20 -18.88 -26.31
N LYS A 109 8.15 -19.93 -25.48
CA LYS A 109 7.34 -21.13 -25.79
C LYS A 109 5.91 -21.06 -25.32
N VAL A 110 5.60 -20.28 -24.27
CA VAL A 110 4.28 -20.26 -23.65
C VAL A 110 3.66 -18.87 -23.71
N TYR A 111 4.32 -17.86 -23.16
CA TYR A 111 3.71 -16.54 -23.01
C TYR A 111 3.48 -15.82 -24.35
N THR A 112 4.50 -15.75 -25.20
CA THR A 112 4.43 -15.09 -26.52
C THR A 112 3.38 -15.72 -27.45
N PRO A 113 3.33 -17.05 -27.67
CA PRO A 113 2.31 -17.62 -28.54
C PRO A 113 0.90 -17.48 -27.96
N VAL A 114 0.71 -17.69 -26.65
CA VAL A 114 -0.62 -17.54 -26.02
C VAL A 114 -1.08 -16.09 -26.06
N SER A 115 -0.21 -15.12 -25.76
CA SER A 115 -0.55 -13.70 -25.82
C SER A 115 -0.87 -13.24 -27.25
N ASN A 116 -0.16 -13.73 -28.26
CA ASN A 116 -0.46 -13.44 -29.66
C ASN A 116 -1.79 -14.04 -30.10
N ALA A 117 -2.07 -15.30 -29.74
CA ALA A 117 -3.35 -15.94 -30.00
C ALA A 117 -4.51 -15.21 -29.30
N ALA A 118 -4.31 -14.79 -28.04
CA ALA A 118 -5.29 -14.00 -27.29
C ALA A 118 -5.53 -12.62 -27.88
N LYS A 119 -4.47 -11.92 -28.34
CA LYS A 119 -4.60 -10.63 -29.05
C LYS A 119 -5.36 -10.79 -30.36
N TRP A 120 -5.06 -11.85 -31.12
CA TRP A 120 -5.73 -12.13 -32.38
C TRP A 120 -7.21 -12.48 -32.16
N SER A 121 -7.52 -13.35 -31.19
CA SER A 121 -8.91 -13.72 -30.88
C SER A 121 -9.69 -12.53 -30.32
N TYR A 122 -9.05 -11.68 -29.49
CA TYR A 122 -9.64 -10.43 -29.04
C TYR A 122 -9.91 -9.48 -30.21
N GLY A 123 -8.97 -9.27 -31.12
CA GLY A 123 -9.19 -8.44 -32.30
C GLY A 123 -10.31 -8.96 -33.20
N ARG A 124 -10.43 -10.29 -33.35
CA ARG A 124 -11.42 -10.91 -34.22
C ARG A 124 -12.83 -10.94 -33.62
N TYR A 125 -12.96 -11.19 -32.33
CA TYR A 125 -14.26 -11.44 -31.68
C TYR A 125 -14.54 -10.47 -30.53
N GLY A 126 -13.55 -10.16 -29.70
CA GLY A 126 -13.70 -9.31 -28.52
C GLY A 126 -13.98 -7.84 -28.87
N ALA A 127 -13.15 -7.25 -29.73
CA ALA A 127 -13.27 -5.86 -30.16
C ALA A 127 -14.63 -5.55 -30.82
N PRO A 128 -15.11 -6.31 -31.82
CA PRO A 128 -16.41 -6.02 -32.43
C PRO A 128 -17.60 -6.32 -31.50
N ALA A 129 -17.49 -7.31 -30.61
CA ALA A 129 -18.53 -7.56 -29.62
C ALA A 129 -18.65 -6.39 -28.63
N LEU A 130 -17.52 -5.87 -28.14
CA LEU A 130 -17.49 -4.72 -27.23
C LEU A 130 -18.04 -3.46 -27.90
N ASP A 131 -17.69 -3.20 -29.16
CA ASP A 131 -18.22 -2.04 -29.88
C ASP A 131 -19.75 -2.12 -30.04
N ARG A 132 -20.29 -3.29 -30.40
CA ARG A 132 -21.75 -3.52 -30.47
C ARG A 132 -22.42 -3.34 -29.11
N THR A 133 -21.86 -3.90 -28.05
CA THR A 133 -22.40 -3.73 -26.69
C THR A 133 -22.35 -2.26 -26.27
N GLN A 134 -21.26 -1.55 -26.55
CA GLN A 134 -21.11 -0.13 -26.23
C GLN A 134 -22.17 0.72 -26.94
N GLN A 135 -22.41 0.48 -28.23
CA GLN A 135 -23.44 1.20 -28.98
C GLN A 135 -24.84 0.89 -28.46
N TYR A 136 -25.15 -0.39 -28.20
CA TYR A 136 -26.45 -0.79 -27.65
C TYR A 136 -26.69 -0.20 -26.26
N THR A 137 -25.70 -0.30 -25.36
CA THR A 137 -25.78 0.28 -24.02
C THR A 137 -25.96 1.78 -24.08
N ARG A 138 -25.26 2.50 -24.97
CA ARG A 138 -25.44 3.95 -25.13
C ARG A 138 -26.87 4.29 -25.56
N GLN A 139 -27.39 3.62 -26.57
CA GLN A 139 -28.77 3.84 -27.03
C GLN A 139 -29.80 3.54 -25.93
N HIS A 140 -29.60 2.46 -25.18
CA HIS A 140 -30.49 2.08 -24.09
C HIS A 140 -30.40 3.05 -22.91
N TRP A 141 -29.20 3.52 -22.59
CA TRP A 141 -28.94 4.52 -21.56
C TRP A 141 -29.66 5.83 -21.88
N GLU A 142 -29.53 6.33 -23.11
CA GLU A 142 -30.19 7.56 -23.57
C GLU A 142 -31.72 7.44 -23.53
N ARG A 143 -32.28 6.27 -23.86
CA ARG A 143 -33.73 6.07 -23.90
C ARG A 143 -34.36 5.82 -22.54
N GLN A 144 -33.67 5.11 -21.65
CA GLN A 144 -34.25 4.68 -20.38
C GLN A 144 -33.67 5.43 -19.19
N VAL A 145 -32.35 5.52 -19.09
CA VAL A 145 -31.72 6.05 -17.88
C VAL A 145 -31.73 7.57 -17.85
N VAL A 146 -31.38 8.23 -18.97
CA VAL A 146 -31.34 9.69 -19.06
C VAL A 146 -32.66 10.36 -18.66
N PRO A 147 -33.85 9.97 -19.19
CA PRO A 147 -35.09 10.65 -18.82
C PRO A 147 -35.47 10.44 -17.35
N HIS A 148 -35.23 9.25 -16.79
CA HIS A 148 -35.47 9.00 -15.37
C HIS A 148 -34.51 9.79 -14.48
N LEU A 149 -33.25 9.93 -14.89
CA LEU A 149 -32.26 10.71 -14.16
C LEU A 149 -32.59 12.21 -14.21
N GLN A 150 -33.00 12.72 -15.37
CA GLN A 150 -33.46 14.11 -15.53
C GLN A 150 -34.70 14.37 -14.69
N SER A 151 -35.71 13.49 -14.74
CA SER A 151 -36.91 13.63 -13.92
C SER A 151 -36.61 13.60 -12.42
N ALA A 152 -35.71 12.72 -11.96
CA ALA A 152 -35.26 12.68 -10.58
C ALA A 152 -34.48 13.95 -10.20
N GLN A 153 -33.62 14.44 -11.09
CA GLN A 153 -32.87 15.68 -10.91
C GLN A 153 -33.79 16.90 -10.82
N ASP A 154 -34.82 16.98 -11.68
CA ASP A 154 -35.80 18.06 -11.69
C ASP A 154 -36.62 18.04 -10.40
N THR A 155 -37.11 16.87 -9.99
CA THR A 155 -37.83 16.69 -8.72
C THR A 155 -36.97 17.08 -7.52
N ALA A 156 -35.71 16.64 -7.49
CA ALA A 156 -34.77 16.99 -6.42
C ALA A 156 -34.45 18.49 -6.44
N GLY A 157 -34.31 19.09 -7.62
CA GLY A 157 -34.10 20.52 -7.81
C GLY A 157 -35.30 21.35 -7.34
N GLU A 158 -36.52 20.89 -7.59
CA GLU A 158 -37.75 21.52 -7.13
C GLU A 158 -37.89 21.44 -5.60
N LEU A 159 -37.60 20.27 -5.01
CA LEU A 159 -37.55 20.09 -3.56
C LEU A 159 -36.47 20.96 -2.91
N TYR A 160 -35.31 21.09 -3.55
CA TYR A 160 -34.25 21.97 -3.09
C TYR A 160 -34.69 23.44 -3.15
N LYS A 161 -35.25 23.89 -4.27
CA LYS A 161 -35.72 25.28 -4.43
C LYS A 161 -36.84 25.64 -3.46
N SER A 162 -37.76 24.72 -3.20
CA SER A 162 -38.90 24.96 -2.30
C SER A 162 -38.51 24.91 -0.82
N ASN A 163 -37.69 23.94 -0.40
CA ASN A 163 -37.44 23.71 1.02
C ASN A 163 -36.07 24.22 1.48
N ILE A 164 -35.03 24.10 0.66
CA ILE A 164 -33.63 24.32 1.11
C ILE A 164 -33.13 25.70 0.69
N ALA A 165 -33.40 26.13 -0.54
CA ALA A 165 -32.98 27.42 -1.07
C ALA A 165 -33.35 28.61 -0.18
N PRO A 166 -34.59 28.77 0.35
CA PRO A 166 -34.91 29.90 1.21
C PRO A 166 -34.12 29.90 2.53
N HIS A 167 -33.74 28.73 3.05
CA HIS A 167 -32.88 28.63 4.23
C HIS A 167 -31.43 28.97 3.91
N VAL A 168 -30.92 28.51 2.76
CA VAL A 168 -29.57 28.82 2.29
C VAL A 168 -29.44 30.31 2.02
N GLU A 169 -30.39 30.94 1.31
CA GLU A 169 -30.40 32.38 1.07
C GLU A 169 -30.47 33.18 2.36
N ARG A 170 -31.22 32.73 3.37
CA ARG A 170 -31.29 33.40 4.68
C ARG A 170 -29.95 33.35 5.42
N VAL A 171 -29.28 32.21 5.39
CA VAL A 171 -27.96 32.03 6.00
C VAL A 171 -26.90 32.82 5.22
N GLU A 172 -26.96 32.80 3.90
CA GLU A 172 -26.08 33.56 3.03
C GLU A 172 -26.27 35.06 3.23
N ALA A 173 -27.50 35.56 3.30
CA ALA A 173 -27.79 36.96 3.59
C ALA A 173 -27.25 37.41 4.96
N ALA A 174 -27.31 36.53 5.97
CA ALA A 174 -26.77 36.79 7.30
C ALA A 174 -25.22 36.79 7.32
N LEU A 175 -24.59 35.87 6.58
CA LEU A 175 -23.13 35.68 6.57
C LEU A 175 -22.41 36.56 5.53
N SER A 176 -23.08 36.93 4.44
CA SER A 176 -22.56 37.77 3.35
C SER A 176 -21.85 39.03 3.84
N PRO A 177 -22.44 39.87 4.72
CA PRO A 177 -21.76 41.07 5.19
C PRO A 177 -20.50 40.75 6.02
N TYR A 178 -20.48 39.65 6.77
CA TYR A 178 -19.30 39.23 7.53
C TYR A 178 -18.20 38.69 6.61
N CYS A 179 -18.55 37.85 5.63
CA CYS A 179 -17.61 37.31 4.65
C CYS A 179 -17.01 38.39 3.76
N LEU A 180 -17.81 39.38 3.33
CA LEU A 180 -17.32 40.52 2.56
C LEU A 180 -16.38 41.40 3.40
N LYS A 181 -16.70 41.65 4.68
CA LYS A 181 -15.83 42.37 5.60
C LYS A 181 -14.51 41.64 5.84
N THR A 182 -14.54 40.34 6.14
CA THR A 182 -13.31 39.57 6.36
C THR A 182 -12.46 39.48 5.10
N LYS A 183 -13.08 39.32 3.92
CA LYS A 183 -12.37 39.35 2.63
C LYS A 183 -11.70 40.70 2.38
N ALA A 184 -12.39 41.81 2.67
CA ALA A 184 -11.84 43.16 2.51
C ALA A 184 -10.71 43.46 3.51
N VAL A 185 -10.84 43.00 4.76
CA VAL A 185 -9.77 43.10 5.77
C VAL A 185 -8.59 42.21 5.41
N LEU A 186 -8.85 40.99 4.93
CA LEU A 186 -7.79 40.07 4.53
C LEU A 186 -7.03 40.62 3.33
N SER A 187 -7.71 41.18 2.32
CA SER A 187 -7.05 41.79 1.17
C SER A 187 -6.24 43.02 1.59
N SER A 188 -6.75 43.86 2.49
CA SER A 188 -6.01 45.04 2.98
C SER A 188 -4.78 44.64 3.80
N VAL A 189 -4.88 43.62 4.66
CA VAL A 189 -3.74 43.09 5.43
C VAL A 189 -2.74 42.40 4.52
N LEU A 190 -3.21 41.63 3.53
CA LEU A 190 -2.33 40.93 2.60
C LEU A 190 -1.49 41.93 1.79
N HIS A 191 -2.13 42.94 1.20
CA HIS A 191 -1.45 43.98 0.42
C HIS A 191 -0.67 44.97 1.29
N GLY A 192 -1.18 45.35 2.46
CA GLY A 192 -0.60 46.36 3.32
C GLY A 192 0.53 45.85 4.22
N TYR A 193 0.48 44.60 4.66
CA TYR A 193 1.45 44.04 5.61
C TYR A 193 2.17 42.80 5.09
N VAL A 194 1.44 41.81 4.56
CA VAL A 194 2.05 40.50 4.24
C VAL A 194 2.99 40.58 3.04
N LEU A 195 2.54 41.17 1.94
CA LEU A 195 3.33 41.39 0.72
C LEU A 195 4.61 42.19 0.96
N PRO A 196 4.57 43.39 1.60
CA PRO A 196 5.79 44.16 1.87
C PRO A 196 6.69 43.46 2.90
N PHE A 197 6.15 42.80 3.92
CA PHE A 197 6.95 42.04 4.88
C PHE A 197 7.66 40.85 4.21
N CYS A 198 6.97 40.12 3.32
CA CYS A 198 7.59 39.07 2.50
C CYS A 198 8.67 39.65 1.57
N ALA A 199 8.44 40.81 0.95
CA ALA A 199 9.44 41.47 0.12
C ALA A 199 10.67 41.88 0.95
N GLN A 200 10.48 42.35 2.18
CA GLN A 200 11.55 42.74 3.09
C GLN A 200 12.29 41.53 3.68
N SER A 201 11.62 40.39 3.88
CA SER A 201 12.24 39.17 4.42
C SER A 201 12.96 38.32 3.37
N LYS A 202 12.62 38.44 2.07
CA LYS A 202 13.31 37.79 0.94
C LYS A 202 14.86 37.82 1.04
N PRO A 203 15.51 38.99 1.23
CA PRO A 203 16.97 39.03 1.32
C PRO A 203 17.52 38.34 2.58
N PHE A 204 16.76 38.32 3.68
CA PHE A 204 17.18 37.64 4.91
C PHE A 204 17.10 36.12 4.78
N ILE A 205 16.04 35.58 4.16
CA ILE A 205 15.90 34.15 3.89
C ILE A 205 17.01 33.66 2.95
N GLY A 206 17.35 34.44 1.92
CA GLY A 206 18.46 34.12 1.03
C GLY A 206 19.81 34.07 1.76
N LYS A 207 20.06 35.02 2.68
CA LYS A 207 21.29 35.06 3.49
C LYS A 207 21.37 33.92 4.51
N THR A 208 20.27 33.57 5.16
CA THR A 208 20.26 32.46 6.13
C THR A 208 20.34 31.10 5.44
N TYR A 209 19.73 30.94 4.27
CA TYR A 209 19.83 29.72 3.48
C TYR A 209 21.27 29.46 3.02
N THR A 210 21.92 30.47 2.43
CA THR A 210 23.31 30.36 1.97
C THR A 210 24.29 30.16 3.11
N SER A 211 24.16 30.91 4.22
CA SER A 211 25.00 30.72 5.40
C SER A 211 24.76 29.38 6.11
N GLY A 212 23.51 28.95 6.21
CA GLY A 212 23.17 27.65 6.79
C GLY A 212 23.65 26.49 5.95
N GLN A 213 23.58 26.61 4.62
CA GLN A 213 24.12 25.63 3.68
C GLN A 213 25.64 25.52 3.84
N ASP A 214 26.34 26.65 3.99
CA ASP A 214 27.78 26.67 4.22
C ASP A 214 28.15 25.97 5.54
N ILE A 215 27.49 26.30 6.65
CA ILE A 215 27.72 25.64 7.95
C ILE A 215 27.41 24.13 7.88
N LEU A 216 26.35 23.75 7.16
CA LEU A 216 25.96 22.35 7.00
C LEU A 216 27.04 21.58 6.23
N THR A 217 27.55 22.13 5.13
CA THR A 217 28.56 21.47 4.29
C THR A 217 29.95 21.50 4.91
N THR A 218 30.37 22.61 5.54
CA THR A 218 31.72 22.77 6.08
C THR A 218 31.90 22.12 7.44
N THR A 219 30.84 22.08 8.26
CA THR A 219 30.96 21.71 9.67
C THR A 219 30.15 20.47 10.00
N VAL A 220 28.85 20.48 9.71
CA VAL A 220 27.95 19.41 10.16
C VAL A 220 28.17 18.11 9.38
N MET A 221 28.25 18.17 8.06
CA MET A 221 28.44 17.01 7.19
C MET A 221 29.72 16.23 7.51
N PRO A 222 30.91 16.86 7.61
CA PRO A 222 32.12 16.11 7.95
C PRO A 222 32.11 15.57 9.38
N TYR A 223 31.56 16.30 10.37
CA TYR A 223 31.45 15.78 11.74
C TYR A 223 30.48 14.60 11.85
N ALA A 224 29.37 14.63 11.11
CA ALA A 224 28.44 13.52 11.06
C ALA A 224 29.08 12.29 10.42
N GLN A 225 29.83 12.48 9.32
CA GLN A 225 30.56 11.40 8.66
C GLN A 225 31.64 10.78 9.55
N THR A 226 32.45 11.60 10.22
CA THR A 226 33.49 11.11 11.14
C THR A 226 32.88 10.38 12.32
N THR A 227 31.87 10.96 12.98
CA THR A 227 31.16 10.32 14.10
C THR A 227 30.54 8.99 13.68
N TRP A 228 29.88 8.94 12.51
CA TRP A 228 29.29 7.72 11.98
C TRP A 228 30.34 6.65 11.69
N SER A 229 31.46 7.05 11.07
CA SER A 229 32.57 6.14 10.81
C SER A 229 33.18 5.58 12.10
N SER A 230 33.29 6.40 13.16
CA SER A 230 33.76 5.96 14.47
C SER A 230 32.78 5.00 15.15
N VAL A 231 31.48 5.23 15.05
CA VAL A 231 30.45 4.33 15.57
C VAL A 231 30.48 2.97 14.86
N ILE A 232 30.58 2.98 13.52
CA ILE A 232 30.73 1.74 12.73
C ILE A 232 32.02 1.02 13.13
N TYR A 233 33.13 1.74 13.24
CA TYR A 233 34.41 1.15 13.63
C TYR A 233 34.32 0.50 15.01
N PHE A 234 33.72 1.17 15.99
CA PHE A 234 33.49 0.61 17.33
C PHE A 234 32.57 -0.62 17.31
N ALA A 235 31.50 -0.57 16.53
CA ALA A 235 30.60 -1.70 16.37
C ALA A 235 31.33 -2.92 15.79
N ASN A 236 32.17 -2.71 14.77
CA ASN A 236 32.90 -3.81 14.14
C ASN A 236 34.09 -4.31 14.97
N SER A 237 34.77 -3.43 15.71
CA SER A 237 35.97 -3.79 16.49
C SER A 237 35.65 -4.35 17.88
N SER A 238 34.56 -3.91 18.51
CA SER A 238 34.22 -4.30 19.89
C SER A 238 32.95 -5.12 20.00
N LEU A 239 31.89 -4.80 19.25
CA LEU A 239 30.61 -5.49 19.38
C LEU A 239 30.57 -6.76 18.52
N TRP A 240 31.01 -6.68 17.26
CA TRP A 240 31.01 -7.81 16.34
C TRP A 240 31.78 -9.03 16.85
N PRO A 241 33.02 -8.90 17.38
CA PRO A 241 33.78 -10.07 17.83
C PRO A 241 33.14 -10.74 19.06
N LYS A 242 32.53 -9.95 19.95
CA LYS A 242 31.79 -10.47 21.11
C LYS A 242 30.55 -11.25 20.71
N ILE A 243 29.79 -10.73 19.75
CA ILE A 243 28.60 -11.42 19.23
C ILE A 243 29.01 -12.71 18.49
N THR A 244 30.06 -12.64 17.67
CA THR A 244 30.55 -13.81 16.93
C THR A 244 31.11 -14.87 17.88
N GLY A 245 31.80 -14.47 18.95
CA GLY A 245 32.26 -15.38 20.00
C GLY A 245 31.10 -16.07 20.74
N LEU A 246 30.06 -15.32 21.14
CA LEU A 246 28.86 -15.92 21.74
C LEU A 246 28.13 -16.87 20.76
N TYR A 247 28.12 -16.54 19.47
CA TYR A 247 27.53 -17.37 18.43
C TYR A 247 28.33 -18.66 18.20
N SER A 248 29.66 -18.60 18.13
CA SER A 248 30.51 -19.79 17.98
C SER A 248 30.41 -20.71 19.20
N GLU A 249 30.34 -20.16 20.40
CA GLU A 249 30.25 -20.98 21.63
C GLU A 249 28.90 -21.69 21.77
N ASN A 250 27.79 -21.05 21.42
CA ASN A 250 26.46 -21.58 21.72
C ASN A 250 25.72 -22.17 20.51
N VAL A 251 25.89 -21.58 19.33
CA VAL A 251 25.04 -21.86 18.16
C VAL A 251 25.71 -22.81 17.19
N GLU A 252 27.01 -22.63 16.93
CA GLU A 252 27.79 -23.51 16.05
C GLU A 252 27.76 -24.99 16.47
N PRO A 253 27.96 -25.38 17.75
CA PRO A 253 27.91 -26.79 18.14
C PRO A 253 26.52 -27.41 17.95
N GLN A 254 25.45 -26.62 18.07
CA GLN A 254 24.08 -27.10 17.84
C GLN A 254 23.79 -27.28 16.35
N LEU A 255 24.25 -26.34 15.51
CA LEU A 255 24.11 -26.42 14.05
C LEU A 255 24.89 -27.60 13.46
N VAL A 256 26.11 -27.86 13.95
CA VAL A 256 26.91 -29.01 13.51
C VAL A 256 26.21 -30.33 13.87
N LYS A 257 25.67 -30.45 15.09
CA LYS A 257 24.91 -31.64 15.52
C LYS A 257 23.67 -31.88 14.66
N ILE A 258 22.92 -30.84 14.31
CA ILE A 258 21.75 -30.95 13.44
C ILE A 258 22.16 -31.36 12.02
N ARG A 259 23.21 -30.74 11.46
CA ARG A 259 23.73 -31.11 10.12
C ARG A 259 24.19 -32.57 10.07
N GLN A 260 24.88 -33.03 11.09
CA GLN A 260 25.35 -34.40 11.18
C GLN A 260 24.19 -35.40 11.22
N ARG A 261 23.12 -35.10 11.98
CA ARG A 261 21.89 -35.91 11.97
C ARG A 261 21.20 -35.91 10.60
N LEU A 262 21.12 -34.77 9.92
CA LEU A 262 20.54 -34.73 8.57
C LEU A 262 21.37 -35.53 7.55
N ALA A 263 22.70 -35.47 7.64
CA ALA A 263 23.59 -36.25 6.78
C ALA A 263 23.39 -37.75 7.00
N SER A 264 23.34 -38.22 8.26
CA SER A 264 23.09 -39.63 8.56
C SER A 264 21.70 -40.10 8.11
N TYR A 265 20.66 -39.27 8.23
CA TYR A 265 19.34 -39.58 7.68
C TYR A 265 19.34 -39.68 6.15
N ARG A 266 20.14 -38.85 5.47
CA ARG A 266 20.26 -38.88 4.00
C ARG A 266 20.97 -40.16 3.53
N GLU A 267 22.02 -40.57 4.21
CA GLU A 267 22.76 -41.81 3.93
C GLU A 267 21.88 -43.05 4.19
N GLY A 268 21.18 -43.09 5.33
CA GLY A 268 20.22 -44.15 5.64
C GLY A 268 19.09 -44.26 4.59
N ARG A 269 18.52 -43.12 4.16
CA ARG A 269 17.51 -43.11 3.08
C ARG A 269 18.07 -43.58 1.74
N LYS A 270 19.33 -43.27 1.43
CA LYS A 270 19.97 -43.72 0.17
C LYS A 270 20.19 -45.23 0.19
N LEU A 271 20.57 -45.81 1.33
CA LEU A 271 20.68 -47.26 1.47
C LEU A 271 19.32 -47.96 1.38
N GLN A 272 18.28 -47.40 2.01
CA GLN A 272 16.90 -47.91 1.90
C GLN A 272 16.43 -47.96 0.43
N ASN A 273 16.65 -46.89 -0.33
CA ASN A 273 16.27 -46.86 -1.75
C ASN A 273 17.03 -47.89 -2.61
N VAL A 274 18.30 -48.17 -2.29
CA VAL A 274 19.10 -49.17 -3.03
C VAL A 274 18.65 -50.60 -2.69
N VAL A 275 18.21 -50.84 -1.46
CA VAL A 275 17.61 -52.12 -1.06
C VAL A 275 16.25 -52.32 -1.74
N ASP A 276 15.39 -51.29 -1.72
CA ASP A 276 14.07 -51.34 -2.38
C ASP A 276 14.17 -51.51 -3.91
N ASP A 277 15.23 -50.98 -4.54
CA ASP A 277 15.51 -51.18 -5.98
C ASP A 277 16.12 -52.57 -6.29
N ALA A 278 16.71 -53.26 -5.31
CA ALA A 278 17.26 -54.61 -5.46
C ALA A 278 16.21 -55.71 -5.19
N GLU A 279 15.14 -55.40 -4.47
CA GLU A 279 14.00 -56.29 -4.24
C GLU A 279 12.93 -56.22 -5.36
N ARG A 280 13.12 -55.36 -6.36
CA ARG A 280 12.25 -55.23 -7.55
C ARG A 280 12.84 -55.93 -8.77
#